data_AF-A0A964ATK3-F1
#
_entry.id   AF-A0A964ATK3-F1
#
_cell.length_a   1.000
_cell.length_b   1.000
_cell.length_c   1.000
_cell.angle_alpha   90.00
_cell.angle_beta   90.00
_cell.angle_gamma   90.00
#
_symmetry.space_group_name_H-M   'P 1'
#
loop_
_entity.id
_entity.type
_entity.pdbx_description
1 polymer ?
#
loop_
_entity_poly.entity_id
_entity_poly.type
_entity_poly.pdbx_seq_one_letter_code
_entity_poly.pdbx_strand_id
1 'polypeptide(L)'
;MERFLRAARALAPDLLDAVVGVPLLEIAPLAALYERPLPPGYLAFLRLMGRDHGGLEVYPDCLTGFDDVLEYTRDRVDDLGFEGAVAPDRFIIGVAELPGVDLCLQTLPDGRHRVVETALSEPVPVADSLPGLLCRQLFEQRALDPSPHKGVWAGRIADAATLLPAMAGAAGCEALWFSDPQVWCGARPDARVLIGVHRGGVYARVGANTAAALEQVGAVLALELGPDARKA
;
A
#
# COMPACT_ATOMS: atom_id res chain seq x y z
N MET A 1 11.96 -1.88 -6.95
CA MET A 1 12.52 -0.95 -5.94
C MET A 1 13.07 0.35 -6.51
N GLU A 2 13.74 0.37 -7.67
CA GLU A 2 14.25 1.63 -8.24
C GLU A 2 13.20 2.74 -8.41
N ARG A 3 11.99 2.37 -8.85
CA ARG A 3 10.88 3.33 -8.98
C ARG A 3 10.45 3.91 -7.63
N PHE A 4 10.44 3.10 -6.57
CA PHE A 4 10.20 3.57 -5.20
C PHE A 4 11.29 4.54 -4.75
N LEU A 5 12.57 4.20 -4.94
CA LEU A 5 13.68 5.10 -4.61
C LEU A 5 13.58 6.45 -5.33
N ARG A 6 13.15 6.46 -6.59
CA ARG A 6 12.90 7.70 -7.33
C ARG A 6 11.77 8.53 -6.70
N ALA A 7 10.68 7.89 -6.30
CA ALA A 7 9.57 8.56 -5.62
C ALA A 7 9.98 9.09 -4.24
N ALA A 8 10.68 8.28 -3.43
CA ALA A 8 11.22 8.66 -2.13
C ALA A 8 12.12 9.90 -2.22
N ARG A 9 13.09 9.92 -3.15
CA ARG A 9 13.95 11.10 -3.36
C ARG A 9 13.17 12.38 -3.70
N ALA A 10 12.03 12.25 -4.37
CA ALA A 10 11.20 13.39 -4.77
C ALA A 10 10.26 13.87 -3.66
N LEU A 11 9.71 12.94 -2.86
CA LEU A 11 8.65 13.24 -1.89
C LEU A 11 9.14 13.34 -0.44
N ALA A 12 10.16 12.57 -0.07
CA ALA A 12 10.73 12.54 1.28
C ALA A 12 12.19 12.09 1.21
N PRO A 13 13.11 12.98 0.78
CA PRO A 13 14.52 12.63 0.64
C PRO A 13 15.15 12.21 1.98
N ASP A 14 14.69 12.78 3.09
CA ASP A 14 15.07 12.45 4.47
C ASP A 14 14.72 11.01 4.87
N LEU A 15 13.68 10.42 4.26
CA LEU A 15 13.31 9.02 4.52
C LEU A 15 14.47 8.07 4.23
N LEU A 16 15.23 8.32 3.17
CA LEU A 16 16.28 7.42 2.71
C LEU A 16 17.51 7.41 3.63
N ASP A 17 17.67 8.43 4.46
CA ASP A 17 18.72 8.47 5.48
C ASP A 17 18.31 7.67 6.73
N ALA A 18 17.02 7.37 6.90
CA ALA A 18 16.46 6.68 8.05
C ALA A 18 16.17 5.18 7.81
N VAL A 19 16.13 4.71 6.54
CA VAL A 19 15.87 3.29 6.27
C VAL A 19 17.06 2.41 6.63
N VAL A 20 16.77 1.21 7.15
CA VAL A 20 17.78 0.22 7.51
C VAL A 20 17.44 -1.12 6.85
N GLY A 21 18.35 -1.60 6.02
CA GLY A 21 18.24 -2.88 5.33
C GLY A 21 18.73 -4.07 6.14
N VAL A 22 18.38 -5.27 5.68
CA VAL A 22 18.80 -6.55 6.26
C VAL A 22 19.90 -7.19 5.40
N PRO A 23 21.04 -7.62 5.98
CA PRO A 23 22.07 -8.36 5.26
C PRO A 23 21.56 -9.69 4.68
N LEU A 24 22.11 -10.10 3.54
CA LEU A 24 21.69 -11.35 2.86
C LEU A 24 21.79 -12.60 3.74
N LEU A 25 22.82 -12.67 4.60
CA LEU A 25 23.02 -13.79 5.52
C LEU A 25 21.89 -13.88 6.56
N GLU A 26 21.37 -12.74 6.99
CA GLU A 26 20.25 -12.68 7.94
C GLU A 26 18.91 -12.99 7.27
N ILE A 27 18.77 -12.76 5.95
CA ILE A 27 17.54 -13.09 5.19
C ILE A 27 17.42 -14.60 4.91
N ALA A 28 18.55 -15.33 4.87
CA ALA A 28 18.59 -16.74 4.50
C ALA A 28 17.64 -17.66 5.32
N PRO A 29 17.50 -17.50 6.66
CA PRO A 29 16.53 -18.25 7.45
C PRO A 29 15.08 -18.07 6.98
N LEU A 30 14.67 -16.86 6.59
CA LEU A 30 13.33 -16.62 6.06
C LEU A 30 13.11 -17.36 4.74
N ALA A 31 14.08 -17.31 3.84
CA ALA A 31 14.02 -18.05 2.57
C ALA A 31 13.97 -19.57 2.79
N ALA A 32 14.66 -20.08 3.81
CA ALA A 32 14.64 -21.50 4.17
C ALA A 32 13.26 -21.94 4.67
N LEU A 33 12.56 -21.11 5.46
CA LEU A 33 11.19 -21.41 5.92
C LEU A 33 10.21 -21.59 4.76
N TYR A 34 10.40 -20.87 3.64
CA TYR A 34 9.53 -21.00 2.47
C TYR A 34 9.89 -22.15 1.52
N GLU A 35 10.99 -22.86 1.78
CA GLU A 35 11.54 -23.91 0.91
C GLU A 35 11.73 -23.48 -0.56
N ARG A 36 11.86 -22.17 -0.80
CA ARG A 36 11.96 -21.58 -2.13
C ARG A 36 12.59 -20.19 -2.12
N PRO A 37 13.12 -19.72 -3.26
CA PRO A 37 13.67 -18.37 -3.36
C PRO A 37 12.62 -17.29 -3.07
N LEU A 38 13.01 -16.26 -2.31
CA LEU A 38 12.19 -15.07 -2.14
C LEU A 38 12.06 -14.31 -3.47
N PRO A 39 10.89 -13.70 -3.76
CA PRO A 39 10.70 -12.86 -4.93
C PRO A 39 11.77 -11.76 -5.01
N PRO A 40 12.37 -11.48 -6.18
CA PRO A 40 13.43 -10.48 -6.31
C PRO A 40 13.03 -9.09 -5.80
N GLY A 41 11.75 -8.71 -5.98
CA GLY A 41 11.21 -7.47 -5.46
C GLY A 41 11.17 -7.41 -3.93
N TYR A 42 10.84 -8.52 -3.27
CA TYR A 42 10.80 -8.62 -1.81
C TYR A 42 12.22 -8.66 -1.23
N LEU A 43 13.12 -9.43 -1.84
CA LEU A 43 14.53 -9.44 -1.45
C LEU A 43 15.16 -8.04 -1.54
N ALA A 44 14.85 -7.29 -2.61
CA ALA A 44 15.32 -5.91 -2.75
C ALA A 44 14.71 -4.95 -1.71
N PHE A 45 13.47 -5.17 -1.28
CA PHE A 45 12.84 -4.44 -0.18
C PHE A 45 13.56 -4.73 1.14
N LEU A 46 13.74 -6.00 1.51
CA LEU A 46 14.39 -6.40 2.76
C LEU A 46 15.80 -5.82 2.87
N ARG A 47 16.57 -5.90 1.78
CA ARG A 47 17.93 -5.35 1.72
C ARG A 47 18.00 -3.83 1.79
N LEU A 48 16.92 -3.13 1.46
CA LEU A 48 16.87 -1.67 1.49
C LEU A 48 16.38 -1.16 2.85
N MET A 49 15.30 -1.74 3.36
CA MET A 49 14.52 -1.17 4.46
C MET A 49 13.80 -2.22 5.32
N GLY A 50 14.25 -3.48 5.27
CA GLY A 50 13.57 -4.58 5.97
C GLY A 50 13.67 -4.51 7.49
N ARG A 51 14.64 -3.79 8.06
CA ARG A 51 14.76 -3.64 9.53
C ARG A 51 14.05 -2.38 10.02
N ASP A 52 14.22 -1.29 9.30
CA ASP A 52 13.51 -0.03 9.55
C ASP A 52 13.13 0.59 8.21
N HIS A 53 11.85 0.91 8.08
CA HIS A 53 11.28 1.56 6.90
C HIS A 53 11.26 3.10 7.02
N GLY A 54 12.03 3.68 7.95
CA GLY A 54 12.18 5.11 8.14
C GLY A 54 10.90 5.77 8.67
N GLY A 55 10.11 5.02 9.46
CA GLY A 55 8.81 5.46 9.96
C GLY A 55 7.67 5.45 8.94
N LEU A 56 7.88 4.88 7.74
CA LEU A 56 6.82 4.68 6.75
C LEU A 56 5.81 3.60 7.20
N GLU A 57 4.60 3.97 7.62
CA GLU A 57 3.55 2.98 7.90
C GLU A 57 3.14 2.25 6.61
N VAL A 58 3.59 1.00 6.41
CA VAL A 58 3.41 0.26 5.14
C VAL A 58 1.97 -0.23 4.97
N TYR A 59 1.34 -0.63 6.07
CA TYR A 59 -0.06 -1.03 6.13
C TYR A 59 -0.59 -0.75 7.55
N PRO A 60 -1.83 -0.28 7.71
CA PRO A 60 -2.39 0.03 9.02
C PRO A 60 -2.34 -1.16 9.96
N ASP A 61 -1.93 -0.91 11.21
CA ASP A 61 -1.85 -1.89 12.29
C ASP A 61 -1.07 -3.16 11.91
N CYS A 62 -0.02 -3.01 11.08
CA CYS A 62 0.76 -4.11 10.54
C CYS A 62 2.27 -3.92 10.80
N LEU A 63 2.86 -4.91 11.46
CA LEU A 63 4.30 -5.01 11.64
C LEU A 63 4.92 -5.56 10.36
N THR A 64 5.77 -4.76 9.72
CA THR A 64 6.47 -5.15 8.47
C THR A 64 7.99 -5.27 8.66
N GLY A 65 8.46 -5.19 9.91
CA GLY A 65 9.84 -5.43 10.29
C GLY A 65 10.24 -6.88 10.01
N PHE A 66 11.46 -7.07 9.53
CA PHE A 66 11.99 -8.38 9.17
C PHE A 66 11.99 -9.35 10.35
N ASP A 67 12.38 -8.88 11.54
CA ASP A 67 12.45 -9.71 12.74
C ASP A 67 11.05 -10.20 13.13
N ASP A 68 10.05 -9.30 13.11
CA ASP A 68 8.64 -9.64 13.39
C ASP A 68 8.09 -10.65 12.38
N VAL A 69 8.33 -10.43 11.09
CA VAL A 69 7.88 -11.33 10.01
C VAL A 69 8.56 -12.69 10.10
N LEU A 70 9.86 -12.73 10.42
CA LEU A 70 10.62 -13.98 10.56
C LEU A 70 10.15 -14.78 11.77
N GLU A 71 10.01 -14.13 12.93
CA GLU A 71 9.50 -14.76 14.15
C GLU A 71 8.11 -15.33 13.92
N TYR A 72 7.18 -14.50 13.43
CA TYR A 72 5.81 -14.92 13.15
C TYR A 72 5.73 -16.07 12.13
N THR A 73 6.51 -16.00 11.04
CA THR A 73 6.50 -17.07 10.02
C THR A 73 7.04 -18.37 10.61
N ARG A 74 8.07 -18.31 11.47
CA ARG A 74 8.62 -19.49 12.14
C ARG A 74 7.58 -20.12 13.06
N ASP A 75 6.97 -19.32 13.93
CA ASP A 75 5.97 -19.80 14.90
C ASP A 75 4.79 -20.48 14.19
N ARG A 76 4.29 -19.89 13.09
CA ARG A 76 3.23 -20.52 12.29
C ARG A 76 3.64 -21.87 11.69
N VAL A 77 4.87 -21.96 11.17
CA VAL A 77 5.38 -23.21 10.58
C VAL A 77 5.54 -24.28 11.65
N ASP A 78 6.02 -23.90 12.84
CA ASP A 78 6.17 -24.82 13.97
C ASP A 78 4.80 -25.33 14.49
N ASP A 79 3.78 -24.47 14.53
CA ASP A 79 2.44 -24.83 15.03
C ASP A 79 1.59 -25.63 14.03
N LEU A 80 1.64 -25.27 12.75
CA LEU A 80 0.70 -25.76 11.72
C LEU A 80 1.35 -26.65 10.66
N GLY A 81 2.67 -26.76 10.66
CA GLY A 81 3.43 -27.27 9.52
C GLY A 81 3.41 -26.29 8.34
N PHE A 82 4.35 -26.45 7.40
CA PHE A 82 4.53 -25.51 6.29
C PHE A 82 3.25 -25.29 5.46
N GLU A 83 2.56 -26.37 5.06
CA GLU A 83 1.35 -26.31 4.25
C GLU A 83 0.15 -25.66 4.98
N GLY A 84 0.12 -25.75 6.32
CA GLY A 84 -0.90 -25.10 7.15
C GLY A 84 -0.56 -23.64 7.50
N ALA A 85 0.73 -23.32 7.51
CA ALA A 85 1.23 -22.00 7.89
C ALA A 85 1.08 -20.96 6.79
N VAL A 86 1.46 -21.31 5.55
CA VAL A 86 1.52 -20.38 4.42
C VAL A 86 1.07 -21.06 3.13
N ALA A 87 0.17 -20.40 2.40
CA ALA A 87 -0.24 -20.87 1.08
C ALA A 87 0.96 -20.94 0.11
N PRO A 88 1.03 -21.95 -0.79
CA PRO A 88 2.18 -22.21 -1.63
C PRO A 88 2.44 -21.13 -2.68
N ASP A 89 1.55 -20.15 -2.86
CA ASP A 89 1.73 -19.01 -3.76
C ASP A 89 2.09 -17.72 -3.03
N ARG A 90 2.23 -17.73 -1.70
CA ARG A 90 2.37 -16.51 -0.88
C ARG A 90 3.65 -16.47 -0.05
N PHE A 91 4.08 -15.24 0.24
CA PHE A 91 5.12 -14.93 1.21
C PHE A 91 4.54 -13.91 2.19
N ILE A 92 4.67 -14.14 3.48
CA ILE A 92 4.25 -13.15 4.49
C ILE A 92 5.26 -12.00 4.43
N ILE A 93 4.74 -10.78 4.31
CA ILE A 93 5.51 -9.54 4.26
C ILE A 93 5.10 -8.54 5.33
N GLY A 94 4.06 -8.87 6.10
CA GLY A 94 3.60 -8.09 7.24
C GLY A 94 2.60 -8.89 8.08
N VAL A 95 2.60 -8.63 9.38
CA VAL A 95 1.76 -9.28 10.38
C VAL A 95 0.81 -8.24 10.94
N ALA A 96 -0.50 -8.41 10.74
CA ALA A 96 -1.46 -7.48 11.35
C ALA A 96 -1.65 -7.79 12.83
N GLU A 97 -2.01 -6.78 13.63
CA GLU A 97 -2.37 -6.98 15.04
C GLU A 97 -3.60 -7.90 15.22
N LEU A 98 -4.47 -7.96 14.20
CA LEU A 98 -5.65 -8.82 14.21
C LEU A 98 -5.28 -10.28 13.89
N PRO A 99 -5.63 -11.25 14.75
CA PRO A 99 -5.35 -12.65 14.51
C PRO A 99 -5.91 -13.15 13.17
N GLY A 100 -5.06 -13.81 12.38
CA GLY A 100 -5.45 -14.42 11.11
C GLY A 100 -5.61 -13.43 9.96
N VAL A 101 -5.04 -12.24 10.07
CA VAL A 101 -4.91 -11.28 8.97
C VAL A 101 -3.42 -11.07 8.70
N ASP A 102 -2.94 -11.58 7.57
CA ASP A 102 -1.54 -11.39 7.15
C ASP A 102 -1.50 -10.51 5.90
N LEU A 103 -0.47 -9.67 5.80
CA LEU A 103 -0.12 -9.01 4.55
C LEU A 103 0.85 -9.91 3.80
N CYS A 104 0.45 -10.37 2.62
CA CYS A 104 1.20 -11.33 1.83
C CYS A 104 1.58 -10.78 0.45
N LEU A 105 2.74 -11.21 -0.05
CA LEU A 105 3.10 -11.10 -1.45
C LEU A 105 2.68 -12.38 -2.18
N GLN A 106 1.64 -12.29 -2.99
CA GLN A 106 1.11 -13.40 -3.77
C GLN A 106 1.79 -13.48 -5.15
N THR A 107 2.26 -14.66 -5.52
CA THR A 107 2.77 -15.00 -6.84
C THR A 107 1.61 -15.43 -7.73
N LEU A 108 1.44 -14.74 -8.84
CA LEU A 108 0.43 -15.03 -9.85
C LEU A 108 0.90 -16.13 -10.82
N PRO A 109 0.00 -16.78 -11.56
CA PRO A 109 0.36 -17.81 -12.54
C PRO A 109 1.34 -17.34 -13.64
N ASP A 110 1.36 -16.04 -13.93
CA ASP A 110 2.28 -15.42 -14.89
C ASP A 110 3.63 -15.01 -14.29
N GLY A 111 3.88 -15.34 -13.02
CA GLY A 111 5.11 -15.02 -12.29
C GLY A 111 5.17 -13.58 -11.76
N ARG A 112 4.15 -12.74 -12.01
CA ARG A 112 4.06 -11.43 -11.35
C ARG A 112 3.70 -11.59 -9.88
N HIS A 113 3.98 -10.55 -9.09
CA HIS A 113 3.63 -10.52 -7.67
C HIS A 113 2.73 -9.33 -7.36
N ARG A 114 1.70 -9.56 -6.54
CA ARG A 114 0.82 -8.52 -5.98
C ARG A 114 0.76 -8.63 -4.47
N VAL A 115 0.40 -7.54 -3.80
CA VAL A 115 0.18 -7.54 -2.35
C VAL A 115 -1.28 -7.86 -2.08
N VAL A 116 -1.53 -8.80 -1.16
CA VAL A 116 -2.86 -9.21 -0.73
C VAL A 116 -2.95 -9.22 0.79
N GLU A 117 -4.13 -8.97 1.31
CA GLU A 117 -4.51 -9.27 2.69
C GLU A 117 -5.11 -10.67 2.72
N THR A 118 -4.69 -11.51 3.66
CA THR A 118 -5.24 -12.85 3.86
C THR A 118 -6.04 -12.89 5.15
N ALA A 119 -7.13 -12.13 5.20
CA ALA A 119 -8.18 -12.29 6.19
C ALA A 119 -9.23 -13.25 5.63
N LEU A 120 -9.42 -14.44 6.25
CA LEU A 120 -10.39 -15.47 5.80
C LEU A 120 -9.97 -16.20 4.50
N SER A 121 -10.81 -17.14 4.05
CA SER A 121 -10.45 -18.18 3.06
C SER A 121 -9.96 -17.67 1.70
N GLU A 122 -10.23 -16.41 1.34
CA GLU A 122 -9.83 -15.83 0.06
C GLU A 122 -8.95 -14.58 0.23
N PRO A 123 -7.82 -14.47 -0.50
CA PRO A 123 -6.95 -13.31 -0.45
C PRO A 123 -7.61 -12.09 -1.10
N VAL A 124 -7.58 -10.96 -0.42
CA VAL A 124 -8.09 -9.67 -0.92
C VAL A 124 -6.93 -8.85 -1.49
N PRO A 125 -6.95 -8.45 -2.77
CA PRO A 125 -5.90 -7.59 -3.34
C PRO A 125 -5.81 -6.24 -2.64
N VAL A 126 -4.59 -5.83 -2.27
CA VAL A 126 -4.29 -4.53 -1.64
C VAL A 126 -3.54 -3.62 -2.61
N ALA A 127 -2.58 -4.17 -3.35
CA ALA A 127 -1.83 -3.43 -4.35
C ALA A 127 -1.30 -4.34 -5.47
N ASP A 128 -1.17 -3.82 -6.68
CA ASP A 128 -0.64 -4.58 -7.83
C ASP A 128 0.85 -4.92 -7.71
N SER A 129 1.58 -4.25 -6.80
CA SER A 129 2.97 -4.56 -6.49
C SER A 129 3.41 -3.98 -5.15
N LEU A 130 4.41 -4.58 -4.51
CA LEU A 130 5.02 -4.05 -3.28
C LEU A 130 5.58 -2.62 -3.46
N PRO A 131 6.35 -2.29 -4.51
CA PRO A 131 6.76 -0.90 -4.74
C PRO A 131 5.60 0.06 -4.93
N GLY A 132 4.47 -0.39 -5.50
CA GLY A 132 3.26 0.42 -5.65
C GLY A 132 2.64 0.76 -4.28
N LEU A 133 2.50 -0.25 -3.41
CA LEU A 133 2.04 -0.05 -2.03
C LEU A 133 2.94 0.93 -1.27
N LEU A 134 4.26 0.74 -1.31
CA LEU A 134 5.21 1.62 -0.62
C LEU A 134 5.13 3.07 -1.12
N CYS A 135 4.99 3.28 -2.43
CA CYS A 135 4.82 4.61 -3.00
C CYS A 135 3.50 5.26 -2.62
N ARG A 136 2.42 4.48 -2.50
CA ARG A 136 1.11 4.97 -2.03
C ARG A 136 1.21 5.47 -0.60
N GLN A 137 1.81 4.68 0.30
CA GLN A 137 1.99 5.08 1.69
C GLN A 137 2.87 6.31 1.82
N LEU A 138 3.95 6.35 1.04
CA LEU A 138 4.84 7.51 0.98
C LEU A 138 4.08 8.77 0.53
N PHE A 139 3.27 8.63 -0.52
CA PHE A 139 2.45 9.72 -1.04
C PHE A 139 1.43 10.21 -0.01
N GLU A 140 0.78 9.30 0.68
CA GLU A 140 -0.20 9.62 1.72
C GLU A 140 0.46 10.37 2.88
N GLN A 141 1.50 9.79 3.50
CA GLN A 141 2.12 10.33 4.70
C GLN A 141 2.97 11.59 4.44
N ARG A 142 3.54 11.74 3.24
CA ARG A 142 4.52 12.81 2.95
C ARG A 142 4.05 13.85 1.94
N ALA A 143 3.03 13.55 1.12
CA ALA A 143 2.47 14.52 0.18
C ALA A 143 1.04 14.96 0.54
N LEU A 144 0.18 14.05 1.01
CA LEU A 144 -1.20 14.37 1.37
C LEU A 144 -1.31 14.91 2.79
N ASP A 145 -0.86 14.17 3.78
CA ASP A 145 -1.11 14.46 5.20
C ASP A 145 -0.54 15.79 5.72
N PRO A 146 0.65 16.23 5.25
CA PRO A 146 1.19 17.54 5.60
C PRO A 146 0.50 18.72 4.91
N SER A 147 -0.48 18.48 4.01
CA SER A 147 -1.15 19.56 3.28
C SER A 147 -1.86 20.53 4.23
N PRO A 148 -1.75 21.85 4.02
CA PRO A 148 -2.35 22.85 4.90
C PRO A 148 -3.89 22.82 4.87
N HIS A 149 -4.48 22.36 3.77
CA HIS A 149 -5.91 22.12 3.64
C HIS A 149 -6.16 20.69 3.23
N LYS A 150 -7.05 20.00 3.94
CA LYS A 150 -7.39 18.60 3.68
C LYS A 150 -8.87 18.31 3.90
N GLY A 151 -9.33 17.23 3.28
CA GLY A 151 -10.67 16.71 3.47
C GLY A 151 -10.76 15.24 3.09
N VAL A 152 -11.77 14.58 3.64
CA VAL A 152 -12.11 13.20 3.31
C VAL A 152 -13.53 13.16 2.77
N TRP A 153 -13.74 12.47 1.66
CA TRP A 153 -15.04 12.20 1.09
C TRP A 153 -15.24 10.69 1.06
N ALA A 154 -16.43 10.23 1.41
CA ALA A 154 -16.78 8.83 1.32
C ALA A 154 -18.18 8.66 0.76
N GLY A 155 -18.38 7.61 -0.03
CA GLY A 155 -19.65 7.28 -0.67
C GLY A 155 -19.72 5.79 -1.03
N ARG A 156 -20.85 5.40 -1.62
CA ARG A 156 -21.04 4.04 -2.15
C ARG A 156 -21.28 4.14 -3.65
N ILE A 157 -20.42 3.51 -4.43
CA ILE A 157 -20.55 3.45 -5.88
C ILE A 157 -20.49 1.98 -6.31
N ALA A 158 -21.47 1.54 -7.11
CA ALA A 158 -21.38 0.28 -7.83
C ALA A 158 -20.25 0.35 -8.86
N ASP A 159 -19.43 -0.70 -8.97
CA ASP A 159 -18.27 -0.75 -9.88
C ASP A 159 -17.20 0.33 -9.64
N ALA A 160 -17.06 0.78 -8.39
CA ALA A 160 -16.08 1.76 -7.92
C ALA A 160 -14.69 1.67 -8.57
N ALA A 161 -14.14 0.45 -8.69
CA ALA A 161 -12.80 0.22 -9.25
C ALA A 161 -12.67 0.69 -10.71
N THR A 162 -13.75 0.63 -11.50
CA THR A 162 -13.76 1.08 -12.90
C THR A 162 -13.87 2.60 -13.03
N LEU A 163 -14.36 3.27 -11.98
CA LEU A 163 -14.65 4.70 -12.00
C LEU A 163 -13.53 5.57 -11.43
N LEU A 164 -12.61 5.01 -10.62
CA LEU A 164 -11.51 5.77 -10.01
C LEU A 164 -10.74 6.66 -11.01
N PRO A 165 -10.34 6.18 -12.21
CA PRO A 165 -9.59 7.01 -13.16
C PRO A 165 -10.43 8.17 -13.72
N ALA A 166 -11.72 7.95 -13.94
CA ALA A 166 -12.63 8.97 -14.46
C ALA A 166 -12.88 10.08 -13.42
N MET A 167 -13.14 9.68 -12.16
CA MET A 167 -13.33 10.60 -11.05
C MET A 167 -12.13 11.53 -10.86
N ALA A 168 -10.93 10.96 -10.95
CA ALA A 168 -9.72 11.75 -10.78
C ALA A 168 -9.35 12.60 -12.01
N GLY A 169 -9.65 12.11 -13.21
CA GLY A 169 -9.56 12.90 -14.44
C GLY A 169 -10.48 14.12 -14.40
N ALA A 170 -11.71 13.97 -13.88
CA ALA A 170 -12.65 15.08 -13.69
C ALA A 170 -12.12 16.13 -12.69
N ALA A 171 -11.36 15.71 -11.67
CA ALA A 171 -10.69 16.61 -10.73
C ALA A 171 -9.46 17.33 -11.32
N GLY A 172 -9.09 17.03 -12.57
CA GLY A 172 -7.91 17.57 -13.24
C GLY A 172 -6.60 17.08 -12.64
N CYS A 173 -6.60 15.93 -11.96
CA CYS A 173 -5.41 15.33 -11.40
C CYS A 173 -4.80 14.33 -12.39
N GLU A 174 -3.48 14.40 -12.59
CA GLU A 174 -2.75 13.42 -13.38
C GLU A 174 -2.48 12.17 -12.53
N ALA A 175 -2.68 11.00 -13.13
CA ALA A 175 -2.43 9.72 -12.47
C ALA A 175 -0.93 9.55 -12.19
N LEU A 176 -0.61 9.14 -10.96
CA LEU A 176 0.73 8.68 -10.61
C LEU A 176 0.92 7.23 -11.07
N TRP A 177 2.15 6.87 -11.42
CA TRP A 177 2.47 5.55 -12.00
C TRP A 177 2.18 4.36 -11.07
N PHE A 178 2.02 4.61 -9.76
CA PHE A 178 1.74 3.61 -8.73
C PHE A 178 0.25 3.52 -8.37
N SER A 179 -0.62 4.21 -9.09
CA SER A 179 -2.07 3.97 -9.06
C SER A 179 -2.40 2.58 -9.57
N ASP A 180 -3.40 1.95 -8.96
CA ASP A 180 -3.90 0.64 -9.35
C ASP A 180 -5.43 0.54 -9.15
N PRO A 181 -6.09 -0.58 -9.48
CA PRO A 181 -7.54 -0.71 -9.35
C PRO A 181 -8.08 -0.60 -7.91
N GLN A 182 -7.24 -0.79 -6.88
CA GLN A 182 -7.66 -0.69 -5.49
C GLN A 182 -7.57 0.75 -4.98
N VAL A 183 -6.51 1.46 -5.36
CA VAL A 183 -6.30 2.86 -5.01
C VAL A 183 -5.66 3.64 -6.14
N TRP A 184 -6.31 4.73 -6.50
CA TRP A 184 -5.84 5.71 -7.46
C TRP A 184 -5.22 6.90 -6.75
N CYS A 185 -3.99 7.26 -7.12
CA CYS A 185 -3.27 8.44 -6.62
C CYS A 185 -2.99 9.43 -7.75
N GLY A 186 -3.14 10.72 -7.49
CA GLY A 186 -2.85 11.74 -8.48
C GLY A 186 -2.57 13.12 -7.95
N ALA A 187 -2.09 13.96 -8.85
CA ALA A 187 -1.59 15.28 -8.52
C ALA A 187 -1.92 16.31 -9.59
N ARG A 188 -2.09 17.55 -9.15
CA ARG A 188 -2.07 18.78 -9.95
C ARG A 188 -1.26 19.84 -9.19
N PRO A 189 -0.82 20.96 -9.78
CA PRO A 189 0.14 21.86 -9.13
C PRO A 189 -0.21 22.30 -7.69
N ASP A 190 -1.49 22.45 -7.38
CA ASP A 190 -2.04 22.96 -6.12
C ASP A 190 -2.79 21.94 -5.25
N ALA A 191 -2.94 20.69 -5.71
CA ALA A 191 -3.66 19.65 -4.99
C ALA A 191 -3.13 18.23 -5.25
N ARG A 192 -3.46 17.32 -4.35
CA ARG A 192 -3.14 15.90 -4.36
C ARG A 192 -4.41 15.13 -3.99
N VAL A 193 -4.59 13.97 -4.61
CA VAL A 193 -5.75 13.11 -4.39
C VAL A 193 -5.32 11.67 -4.23
N LEU A 194 -5.99 10.96 -3.32
CA LEU A 194 -5.98 9.51 -3.21
C LEU A 194 -7.43 9.05 -3.16
N ILE A 195 -7.83 8.13 -4.04
CA ILE A 195 -9.17 7.55 -4.08
C ILE A 195 -9.02 6.04 -3.94
N GLY A 196 -9.60 5.45 -2.90
CA GLY A 196 -9.52 4.02 -2.62
C GLY A 196 -10.89 3.36 -2.55
N VAL A 197 -10.91 2.05 -2.82
CA VAL A 197 -12.07 1.19 -2.63
C VAL A 197 -11.89 0.37 -1.36
N HIS A 198 -12.89 0.32 -0.50
CA HIS A 198 -12.86 -0.51 0.70
C HIS A 198 -14.26 -1.06 1.01
N ARG A 199 -14.40 -2.40 1.09
CA ARG A 199 -15.64 -3.11 1.48
C ARG A 199 -16.91 -2.62 0.75
N GLY A 200 -16.80 -2.36 -0.56
CA GLY A 200 -17.91 -1.88 -1.40
C GLY A 200 -18.22 -0.38 -1.27
N GLY A 201 -17.42 0.37 -0.52
CA GLY A 201 -17.41 1.83 -0.48
C GLY A 201 -16.23 2.42 -1.23
N VAL A 202 -16.34 3.70 -1.54
CA VAL A 202 -15.25 4.53 -2.09
C VAL A 202 -14.94 5.62 -1.08
N TYR A 203 -13.65 5.85 -0.84
CA TYR A 203 -13.19 7.01 -0.09
C TYR A 203 -12.20 7.79 -0.93
N ALA A 204 -12.17 9.10 -0.74
CA ALA A 204 -11.21 9.99 -1.34
C ALA A 204 -10.61 10.90 -0.27
N ARG A 205 -9.28 11.00 -0.24
CA ARG A 205 -8.52 11.97 0.55
C ARG A 205 -7.97 13.02 -0.39
N VAL A 206 -8.17 14.28 -0.05
CA VAL A 206 -7.62 15.42 -0.80
C VAL A 206 -6.74 16.24 0.11
N GLY A 207 -5.53 16.55 -0.35
CA GLY A 207 -4.64 17.55 0.24
C GLY A 207 -4.43 18.68 -0.75
N ALA A 208 -4.47 19.94 -0.29
CA ALA A 208 -4.33 21.10 -1.15
C ALA A 208 -3.54 22.22 -0.47
N ASN A 209 -2.88 23.04 -1.31
CA ASN A 209 -2.13 24.21 -0.86
C ASN A 209 -3.03 25.40 -0.49
N THR A 210 -4.28 25.40 -0.95
CA THR A 210 -5.27 26.46 -0.66
C THR A 210 -6.65 25.86 -0.38
N ALA A 211 -7.46 26.56 0.41
CA ALA A 211 -8.86 26.20 0.65
C ALA A 211 -9.67 26.13 -0.66
N ALA A 212 -9.45 27.07 -1.59
CA ALA A 212 -10.13 27.10 -2.87
C ALA A 212 -9.83 25.87 -3.73
N ALA A 213 -8.57 25.41 -3.77
CA ALA A 213 -8.20 24.19 -4.49
C ALA A 213 -8.85 22.94 -3.84
N LEU A 214 -8.90 22.88 -2.51
CA LEU A 214 -9.61 21.82 -1.79
C LEU A 214 -11.10 21.80 -2.14
N GLU A 215 -11.76 22.95 -2.17
CA GLU A 215 -13.17 23.08 -2.51
C GLU A 215 -13.46 22.67 -3.96
N GLN A 216 -12.61 23.07 -4.91
CA GLN A 216 -12.75 22.70 -6.31
C GLN A 216 -12.66 21.18 -6.52
N VAL A 217 -11.60 20.56 -5.99
CA VAL A 217 -11.42 19.11 -6.10
C VAL A 217 -12.52 18.37 -5.33
N GLY A 218 -12.84 18.83 -4.13
CA GLY A 218 -13.87 18.25 -3.28
C GLY A 218 -15.28 18.32 -3.88
N ALA A 219 -15.62 19.40 -4.59
CA ALA A 219 -16.90 19.53 -5.27
C ALA A 219 -17.06 18.52 -6.41
N VAL A 220 -15.99 18.30 -7.19
CA VAL A 220 -15.99 17.26 -8.24
C VAL A 220 -16.15 15.88 -7.61
N LEU A 221 -15.37 15.56 -6.59
CA LEU A 221 -15.45 14.25 -5.93
C LEU A 221 -16.82 14.01 -5.29
N ALA A 222 -17.42 15.03 -4.67
CA ALA A 222 -18.76 14.92 -4.09
C ALA A 222 -19.84 14.64 -5.15
N LEU A 223 -19.72 15.25 -6.34
CA LEU A 223 -20.63 14.98 -7.45
C LEU A 223 -20.51 13.53 -7.93
N GLU A 224 -19.29 13.04 -8.10
CA GLU A 224 -19.02 11.69 -8.60
C GLU A 224 -19.32 10.59 -7.56
N LEU A 225 -19.11 10.87 -6.27
CA LEU A 225 -19.45 9.97 -5.16
C LEU A 225 -20.96 9.87 -4.89
N GLY A 226 -21.75 10.75 -5.51
CA GLY A 226 -23.20 10.75 -5.43
C GLY A 226 -23.76 11.48 -4.20
N PRO A 227 -25.10 11.50 -4.05
CA PRO A 227 -25.80 12.32 -3.05
C PRO A 227 -25.50 11.95 -1.59
N ASP A 228 -24.96 10.76 -1.35
CA ASP A 228 -24.57 10.30 -0.01
C ASP A 228 -23.16 10.72 0.38
N ALA A 229 -22.42 11.39 -0.51
CA ALA A 229 -21.06 11.84 -0.25
C ALA A 229 -21.02 12.82 0.91
N ARG A 230 -20.31 12.45 1.99
CA ARG A 230 -20.09 13.33 3.15
C ARG A 230 -18.64 13.74 3.22
N LYS A 231 -18.42 15.04 3.41
CA LYS A 231 -17.11 15.56 3.84
C LYS A 231 -16.99 15.29 5.34
N ALA A 232 -15.98 14.52 5.73
CA ALA A 232 -15.58 14.32 7.13
C ALA A 232 -14.41 15.24 7.49
#